data_AF-A0A0C9V503-F1
#
_entry.id   AF-A0A0C9V503-F1
#
_cell.length_a   1.000
_cell.length_b   1.000
_cell.length_c   1.000
_cell.angle_alpha   90.00
_cell.angle_beta   90.00
_cell.angle_gamma   90.00
#
_symmetry.space_group_name_H-M   'P 1'
#
loop_
_entity.id
_entity.type
_entity.pdbx_description
1 polymer ?
#
loop_
_entity_poly.entity_id
_entity_poly.type
_entity_poly.pdbx_seq_one_letter_code
_entity_poly.pdbx_strand_id
1 'polypeptide(L)'
;ILKLWNNIGDVMNTAAKIGRALLMNTEQEELLVSLLEHSPNLYLDELVEELEVQHGIHVSIFTVWRTLQRLGLQHKKLSHIAAECSEAARTAFQWAVGGESPECLVYTNESAIGLHTTYRLMGWSQRGQQVQVWAAFQ
;
A
#
# COMPACT_ATOMS: atom_id res chain seq x y z
N ILE A 1 -13.05 -34.96 -26.97
CA ILE A 1 -14.10 -34.22 -27.71
C ILE A 1 -15.07 -35.21 -28.38
N LEU A 2 -14.65 -36.05 -29.34
CA LEU A 2 -15.52 -37.05 -30.01
C LEU A 2 -16.25 -38.01 -29.06
N LYS A 3 -15.60 -38.47 -27.97
CA LYS A 3 -16.22 -39.35 -26.96
C LYS A 3 -17.37 -38.70 -26.16
N LEU A 4 -17.36 -37.38 -25.97
CA LEU A 4 -18.39 -36.64 -25.21
C LEU A 4 -19.63 -36.42 -26.09
N TRP A 5 -19.41 -36.03 -27.35
CA TRP A 5 -20.49 -35.87 -28.34
C TRP A 5 -21.24 -37.18 -28.56
N ASN A 6 -20.53 -38.30 -28.74
CA ASN A 6 -21.15 -39.60 -28.97
C ASN A 6 -21.97 -40.13 -27.77
N ASN A 7 -21.74 -39.63 -26.55
CA ASN A 7 -22.44 -40.11 -25.35
C ASN A 7 -23.57 -39.17 -24.88
N ILE A 8 -23.44 -37.86 -25.08
CA ILE A 8 -24.33 -36.86 -24.46
C ILE A 8 -24.95 -35.91 -25.51
N GLY A 9 -24.45 -35.91 -26.75
CA GLY A 9 -24.95 -35.04 -27.84
C GLY A 9 -24.54 -33.57 -27.71
N ASP A 10 -23.80 -33.21 -26.66
CA ASP A 10 -23.37 -31.85 -26.39
C ASP A 10 -21.91 -31.82 -25.93
N VAL A 11 -21.18 -30.80 -26.38
CA VAL A 11 -19.81 -30.52 -25.95
C VAL A 11 -19.89 -29.37 -24.95
N MET A 12 -20.44 -29.66 -23.78
CA MET A 12 -20.34 -28.76 -22.62
C MET A 12 -18.85 -28.50 -22.36
N ASN A 13 -18.41 -27.25 -22.54
CA ASN A 13 -17.11 -26.80 -22.08
C ASN A 13 -17.11 -26.94 -20.55
N THR A 14 -16.50 -28.01 -20.04
CA THR A 14 -16.47 -28.32 -18.61
C THR A 14 -16.03 -27.06 -17.86
N ALA A 15 -16.86 -26.61 -16.92
CA ALA A 15 -16.66 -25.40 -16.15
C ALA A 15 -15.17 -25.24 -15.79
N ALA A 16 -14.63 -24.04 -16.06
CA ALA A 16 -13.24 -23.67 -15.79
C ALA A 16 -12.81 -24.30 -14.46
N LYS A 17 -11.71 -25.07 -14.47
CA LYS A 17 -11.16 -25.72 -13.26
C LYS A 17 -11.25 -24.73 -12.10
N ILE A 18 -12.15 -25.00 -11.16
CA ILE A 18 -12.24 -24.24 -9.92
C ILE A 18 -10.87 -24.40 -9.28
N GLY A 19 -10.12 -23.29 -9.17
CA GLY A 19 -8.78 -23.31 -8.61
C GLY A 19 -8.77 -23.86 -7.19
N ARG A 20 -7.58 -24.07 -6.63
CA ARG A 20 -7.42 -24.40 -5.21
C ARG A 20 -8.22 -23.40 -4.37
N ALA A 21 -9.00 -23.90 -3.41
CA ALA A 21 -9.79 -23.07 -2.51
C ALA A 21 -8.91 -21.95 -1.93
N LEU A 22 -9.48 -20.75 -1.89
CA LEU A 22 -8.84 -19.57 -1.33
C LEU A 22 -8.45 -19.88 0.11
N LEU A 23 -7.18 -19.64 0.46
CA LEU A 23 -6.67 -19.94 1.80
C LEU A 23 -7.13 -18.90 2.82
N MET A 24 -7.56 -17.72 2.34
CA MET A 24 -8.20 -16.68 3.12
C MET A 24 -9.67 -16.54 2.73
N ASN A 25 -10.52 -16.22 3.69
CA ASN A 25 -11.91 -15.84 3.47
C ASN A 25 -12.02 -14.32 3.19
N THR A 26 -13.22 -13.86 2.84
CA THR A 26 -13.47 -12.44 2.57
C THR A 26 -13.19 -11.53 3.78
N GLU A 27 -13.51 -11.98 4.99
CA GLU A 27 -13.31 -11.21 6.22
C GLU A 27 -11.82 -10.95 6.50
N GLN A 28 -10.97 -11.95 6.29
CA GLN A 28 -9.51 -11.83 6.41
C GLN A 28 -8.92 -10.92 5.33
N GLU A 29 -9.49 -10.93 4.13
CA GLU A 29 -9.11 -9.99 3.07
C GLU A 29 -9.48 -8.55 3.42
N GLU A 30 -10.67 -8.33 3.98
CA GLU A 30 -11.12 -7.03 4.46
C GLU A 30 -10.23 -6.52 5.60
N LEU A 31 -9.82 -7.38 6.52
CA LEU A 31 -8.84 -7.03 7.54
C LEU A 31 -7.54 -6.51 6.92
N LEU A 32 -6.93 -7.25 5.99
CA LEU A 32 -5.69 -6.84 5.34
C LEU A 32 -5.81 -5.48 4.65
N VAL A 33 -6.94 -5.23 3.97
CA VAL A 33 -7.19 -3.94 3.32
C VAL A 33 -7.30 -2.83 4.36
N SER A 34 -8.11 -3.03 5.41
CA SER A 34 -8.29 -2.02 6.47
C SER A 34 -6.98 -1.69 7.19
N LEU A 35 -6.13 -2.68 7.49
CA LEU A 35 -4.81 -2.47 8.09
C LEU A 35 -3.94 -1.57 7.21
N LEU A 36 -3.93 -1.83 5.89
CA LEU A 36 -3.13 -1.07 4.94
C LEU A 36 -3.71 0.31 4.60
N GLU A 37 -5.01 0.53 4.78
CA GLU A 37 -5.63 1.85 4.70
C GLU A 37 -5.17 2.75 5.86
N HIS A 38 -4.99 2.18 7.05
CA HIS A 38 -4.53 2.92 8.23
C HIS A 38 -3.00 3.03 8.31
N SER A 39 -2.29 1.95 7.96
CA SER A 39 -0.83 1.82 8.04
C SER A 39 -0.28 1.17 6.77
N PRO A 40 -0.09 1.95 5.69
CA PRO A 40 0.33 1.39 4.41
C PRO A 40 1.78 0.89 4.41
N ASN A 41 2.57 1.22 5.43
CA ASN A 41 3.99 0.87 5.56
C ASN A 41 4.23 -0.47 6.27
N LEU A 42 3.20 -1.26 6.57
CA LEU A 42 3.32 -2.58 7.18
C LEU A 42 4.08 -3.57 6.27
N TYR A 43 4.93 -4.38 6.87
CA TYR A 43 5.62 -5.49 6.23
C TYR A 43 4.70 -6.70 6.14
N LEU A 44 5.07 -7.66 5.29
CA LEU A 44 4.26 -8.85 5.07
C LEU A 44 4.22 -9.78 6.28
N ASP A 45 5.29 -9.84 7.07
CA ASP A 45 5.36 -10.61 8.32
C ASP A 45 4.49 -9.99 9.41
N GLU A 46 4.48 -8.66 9.54
CA GLU A 46 3.54 -7.96 10.44
C GLU A 46 2.08 -8.22 10.06
N LEU A 47 1.76 -8.24 8.76
CA LEU A 47 0.41 -8.62 8.30
C LEU A 47 0.07 -10.08 8.62
N VAL A 48 1.04 -10.99 8.59
CA VAL A 48 0.84 -12.39 9.02
C VAL A 48 0.57 -12.45 10.51
N GLU A 49 1.33 -11.72 11.32
CA GLU A 49 1.13 -11.63 12.78
C GLU A 49 -0.25 -11.10 13.12
N GLU A 50 -0.70 -10.02 12.47
CA GLU A 50 -2.05 -9.47 12.67
C GLU A 50 -3.16 -10.48 12.30
N LEU A 51 -2.98 -11.24 11.22
CA LEU A 51 -3.92 -12.31 10.85
C LEU A 51 -3.97 -13.43 11.90
N GLU A 52 -2.83 -13.77 12.50
CA GLU A 52 -2.74 -14.77 13.56
C GLU A 52 -3.40 -14.26 14.85
N VAL A 53 -3.14 -13.01 15.23
CA VAL A 53 -3.71 -12.39 16.44
C VAL A 53 -5.23 -12.23 16.34
N GLN A 54 -5.74 -11.73 15.20
CA GLN A 54 -7.15 -11.38 15.07
C GLN A 54 -8.05 -12.54 14.64
N HIS A 55 -7.54 -13.44 13.77
CA HIS A 55 -8.33 -14.55 13.23
C HIS A 55 -7.79 -15.93 13.58
N GLY A 56 -6.67 -16.04 14.32
CA GLY A 56 -6.10 -17.32 14.72
C GLY A 56 -5.57 -18.14 13.55
N ILE A 57 -5.30 -17.52 12.39
CA ILE A 57 -4.83 -18.22 11.20
C ILE A 57 -3.34 -17.99 10.97
N HIS A 58 -2.62 -19.09 10.75
CA HIS A 58 -1.22 -19.02 10.36
C HIS A 58 -1.08 -19.21 8.85
N VAL A 59 -0.69 -18.16 8.14
CA VAL A 59 -0.51 -18.16 6.69
C VAL A 59 0.91 -17.79 6.31
N SER A 60 1.40 -18.32 5.18
CA SER A 60 2.71 -17.91 4.69
C SER A 60 2.71 -16.47 4.18
N ILE A 61 3.86 -15.80 4.29
CA ILE A 61 4.13 -14.48 3.69
C ILE A 61 3.75 -14.45 2.20
N PHE A 62 4.04 -15.53 1.46
CA PHE A 62 3.68 -15.65 0.04
C PHE A 62 2.17 -15.67 -0.19
N THR A 63 1.40 -16.23 0.74
CA THR A 63 -0.06 -16.23 0.69
C THR A 63 -0.58 -14.80 0.81
N VAL A 64 -0.09 -14.05 1.80
CA VAL A 64 -0.44 -12.63 1.99
C VAL A 64 -0.09 -11.82 0.74
N TRP A 65 1.14 -11.95 0.23
CA TRP A 65 1.55 -11.25 -0.97
C TRP A 65 0.62 -11.53 -2.17
N ARG A 66 0.32 -12.80 -2.45
CA ARG A 66 -0.59 -13.16 -3.56
C ARG A 66 -2.00 -12.62 -3.36
N THR A 67 -2.50 -12.62 -2.12
CA THR A 67 -3.79 -12.03 -1.79
C THR A 67 -3.79 -10.54 -2.05
N LEU A 68 -2.79 -9.79 -1.58
CA LEU A 68 -2.67 -8.35 -1.83
C LEU A 68 -2.61 -8.03 -3.34
N GLN A 69 -1.85 -8.81 -4.12
CA GLN A 69 -1.80 -8.64 -5.57
C GLN A 69 -3.15 -8.89 -6.24
N ARG A 70 -3.88 -9.92 -5.81
CA ARG A 70 -5.23 -10.22 -6.32
C ARG A 70 -6.22 -9.11 -5.98
N LEU A 71 -6.10 -8.50 -4.80
CA LEU A 71 -6.88 -7.34 -4.37
C LEU A 71 -6.48 -6.03 -5.08
N GLY A 72 -5.47 -6.06 -5.96
CA GLY A 72 -5.04 -4.90 -6.75
C GLY A 72 -4.09 -3.95 -6.00
N LEU A 73 -3.60 -4.35 -4.83
CA LEU A 73 -2.62 -3.60 -4.06
C LEU A 73 -1.21 -3.80 -4.63
N GLN A 74 -0.43 -2.72 -4.60
CA GLN A 74 0.93 -2.70 -5.11
C GLN A 74 1.87 -2.11 -4.07
N HIS A 75 3.05 -2.71 -3.97
CA HIS A 75 4.14 -2.21 -3.12
C HIS A 75 4.91 -1.14 -3.90
N LYS A 76 4.89 0.10 -3.40
CA LYS A 76 5.45 1.27 -4.06
C LYS A 76 6.23 2.13 -3.07
N LYS A 77 7.01 3.07 -3.60
CA LYS A 77 7.76 4.04 -2.79
C LYS A 77 6.81 4.94 -2.00
N LEU A 78 7.07 5.04 -0.70
CA LEU A 78 6.37 5.94 0.21
C LEU A 78 6.83 7.38 0.00
N SER A 79 5.88 8.30 -0.02
CA SER A 79 6.13 9.72 0.15
C SER A 79 5.89 10.12 1.60
N HIS A 80 6.94 10.57 2.27
CA HIS A 80 6.83 11.13 3.61
C HIS A 80 6.46 12.61 3.50
N ILE A 81 5.36 12.98 4.13
CA ILE A 81 4.93 14.38 4.21
C ILE A 81 5.25 14.86 5.62
N ALA A 82 5.91 16.01 5.75
CA ALA A 82 6.16 16.60 7.06
C ALA A 82 4.83 16.91 7.75
N ALA A 83 4.58 16.32 8.92
CA ALA A 83 3.37 16.56 9.70
C ALA A 83 3.25 18.03 10.13
N GLU A 84 4.39 18.73 10.22
CA GLU A 84 4.48 20.16 10.52
C GLU A 84 4.11 21.06 9.34
N CYS A 85 3.91 20.48 8.15
CA CYS A 85 3.60 21.24 6.94
C CYS A 85 2.20 21.85 7.02
N SER A 86 2.13 23.17 7.23
CA SER A 86 0.89 23.94 7.23
C SER A 86 0.74 24.74 5.93
N GLU A 87 -0.28 24.41 5.14
CA GLU A 87 -0.61 25.14 3.90
C GLU A 87 -0.98 26.62 4.16
N ALA A 88 -1.55 26.91 5.33
CA ALA A 88 -1.83 28.28 5.74
C ALA A 88 -0.53 29.08 5.96
N ALA A 89 0.45 28.47 6.64
CA ALA A 89 1.77 29.09 6.83
C ALA A 89 2.52 29.27 5.50
N ARG A 90 2.44 28.30 4.60
CA ARG A 90 3.03 28.39 3.24
C ARG A 90 2.41 29.53 2.44
N THR A 91 1.08 29.66 2.47
CA THR A 91 0.37 30.73 1.75
C THR A 91 0.74 32.11 2.32
N ALA A 92 0.77 32.26 3.64
CA ALA A 92 1.17 33.50 4.30
C ALA A 92 2.61 33.89 3.96
N PHE A 93 3.53 32.93 3.95
CA PHE A 93 4.92 33.15 3.53
C PHE A 93 5.03 33.55 2.06
N GLN A 94 4.31 32.87 1.16
CA GLN A 94 4.28 33.21 -0.27
C GLN A 94 3.75 34.62 -0.52
N TRP A 95 2.73 35.05 0.21
CA TRP A 95 2.24 36.44 0.14
C TRP A 95 3.25 37.45 0.66
N ALA A 96 3.93 37.15 1.77
CA ALA A 96 4.93 38.03 2.33
C ALA A 96 6.14 38.21 1.40
N VAL A 97 6.59 37.13 0.76
CA VAL A 97 7.79 37.14 -0.10
C VAL A 97 7.48 37.46 -1.56
N GLY A 98 6.27 37.23 -2.04
CA GLY A 98 5.90 37.35 -3.46
C GLY A 98 6.00 38.77 -4.03
N GLY A 99 6.05 39.80 -3.17
CA GLY A 99 6.29 41.19 -3.59
C GLY A 99 7.77 41.56 -3.74
N GLU A 100 8.69 40.72 -3.25
CA GLU A 100 10.12 41.00 -3.25
C GLU A 100 10.77 40.57 -4.57
N SER A 101 11.79 41.31 -5.01
CA SER A 101 12.60 40.91 -6.17
C SER A 101 13.39 39.63 -5.86
N PRO A 102 13.51 38.68 -6.80
CA PRO A 102 14.34 37.47 -6.62
C PRO A 102 15.79 37.77 -6.24
N GLU A 103 16.32 38.92 -6.65
CA GLU A 103 17.70 39.35 -6.36
C GLU A 103 17.92 39.69 -4.87
N CYS A 104 16.84 39.95 -4.14
CA CYS A 104 16.87 40.25 -2.70
C CYS A 104 16.71 38.98 -1.83
N LEU A 105 16.47 37.82 -2.43
CA LEU A 105 16.19 36.58 -1.70
C LEU A 105 17.47 35.77 -1.47
N VAL A 106 17.84 35.62 -0.21
CA VAL A 106 18.95 34.76 0.21
C VAL A 106 18.37 33.56 0.96
N TYR A 107 18.56 32.36 0.41
CA TYR A 107 18.11 31.12 1.02
C TYR A 107 19.26 30.45 1.75
N THR A 108 19.04 30.09 3.00
CA THR A 108 19.94 29.24 3.79
C THR A 108 19.19 28.00 4.22
N ASN A 109 19.86 26.86 4.17
CA ASN A 109 19.32 25.57 4.59
C ASN A 109 20.36 24.88 5.46
N GLU A 110 19.94 24.37 6.61
CA GLU A 110 20.75 23.51 7.45
C GLU A 110 20.56 22.07 6.99
N SER A 111 21.62 21.45 6.48
CA SER A 111 21.60 20.02 6.13
C SER A 111 22.18 19.21 7.29
N ALA A 112 21.34 18.40 7.94
CA ALA A 112 21.77 17.45 8.96
C ALA A 112 22.11 16.08 8.34
N ILE A 113 23.13 15.41 8.88
CA ILE A 113 23.40 13.99 8.56
C ILE A 113 22.52 13.15 9.48
N GLY A 114 21.36 12.73 8.99
CA GLY A 114 20.48 11.80 9.69
C GLY A 114 20.97 10.36 9.53
N LEU A 115 21.23 9.66 10.64
CA LEU A 115 21.55 8.22 10.67
C LEU A 115 20.30 7.34 10.69
N HIS A 116 19.17 7.83 10.18
CA HIS A 116 17.90 7.11 10.26
C HIS A 116 17.83 5.98 9.22
N THR A 117 18.53 4.88 9.50
CA THR A 117 18.46 3.63 8.73
C THR A 117 17.13 2.89 8.93
N THR A 118 16.29 3.35 9.86
CA THR A 118 15.04 2.70 10.27
C THR A 118 13.79 3.19 9.53
N TYR A 119 13.89 4.20 8.65
CA TYR A 119 12.71 4.66 7.92
C TYR A 119 12.24 3.64 6.88
N ARG A 120 10.94 3.37 6.90
CA ARG A 120 10.29 2.55 5.88
C ARG A 120 10.14 3.37 4.60
N LEU A 121 10.72 2.86 3.52
CA LEU A 121 10.75 3.53 2.22
C LEU A 121 9.65 3.08 1.27
N MET A 122 8.98 1.98 1.59
CA MET A 122 7.99 1.33 0.73
C MET A 122 6.72 1.03 1.51
N GLY A 123 5.60 1.03 0.81
CA GLY A 123 4.29 0.75 1.37
C GLY A 123 3.30 0.33 0.30
N TRP A 124 2.09 0.00 0.71
CA TRP A 124 1.03 -0.56 -0.13
C TRP A 124 -0.02 0.49 -0.47
N SER A 125 -0.44 0.51 -1.73
CA SER A 125 -1.64 1.24 -2.17
C SER A 125 -2.30 0.57 -3.36
N GLN A 126 -3.54 0.94 -3.65
CA GLN A 126 -4.21 0.49 -4.86
C GLN A 126 -3.43 0.93 -6.10
N ARG A 127 -3.56 0.17 -7.19
CA ARG A 127 -2.98 0.55 -8.48
C ARG A 127 -3.45 1.96 -8.88
N GLY A 128 -2.51 2.83 -9.26
CA GLY A 128 -2.79 4.23 -9.62
C GLY A 128 -2.83 5.22 -8.45
N GLN A 129 -2.89 4.77 -7.20
CA GLN A 129 -2.81 5.64 -6.03
C GLN A 129 -1.37 5.81 -5.53
N GLN A 130 -1.05 6.99 -5.02
CA GLN A 130 0.19 7.26 -4.29
C GLN A 130 0.09 6.75 -2.86
N VAL A 131 1.23 6.43 -2.25
CA VAL A 131 1.30 6.05 -0.84
C VAL A 131 1.91 7.21 -0.06
N GLN A 132 1.17 7.76 0.90
CA GLN A 132 1.59 8.92 1.69
C GLN A 132 1.51 8.60 3.18
N VAL A 133 2.53 9.00 3.93
CA VAL A 133 2.57 8.88 5.39
C VAL A 133 3.04 10.20 5.97
N TRP A 134 2.39 10.65 7.03
CA TRP A 134 2.77 11.83 7.77
C TRP A 134 3.91 11.48 8.72
N ALA A 135 5.01 12.21 8.63
CA ALA A 135 6.18 12.04 9.49
C ALA A 135 6.44 13.34 10.25
N ALA A 136 6.54 13.24 11.57
CA ALA A 136 7.13 14.31 12.38
C ALA A 136 8.65 14.23 12.19
N PHE A 137 9.25 15.34 11.78
CA PHE A 137 10.70 15.47 11.67
C PHE A 137 11.15 16.29 12.88
N GLN A 138 11.83 15.67 13.84
CA GLN A 138 12.41 16.36 15.00
C GLN A 138 13.84 16.79 14.72
#